data_AF-A0A954IFI5-F1
#
_entry.id   AF-A0A954IFI5-F1
#
_cell.length_a   1.000
_cell.length_b   1.000
_cell.length_c   1.000
_cell.angle_alpha   90.00
_cell.angle_beta   90.00
_cell.angle_gamma   90.00
#
_symmetry.space_group_name_H-M   'P 1'
#
loop_
_entity.id
_entity.type
_entity.pdbx_description
1 polymer ?
#
loop_
_entity_poly.entity_id
_entity_poly.type
_entity_poly.pdbx_seq_one_letter_code
_entity_poly.pdbx_strand_id
1 'polypeptide(L)'
;MLPSNAGSARRRCTSGEDTVSDPPSGTGGFLLAAHQFVVDEYGKELDKDQKKHLRTKFISDSELVPNTARLCIMNLYLHRIGVDADACPIRSGVDSLASDPAERVSLVLTNPPFGKKSSISIVNEDAELENDDSTYERTDFWVTTKNKQLNFLQHVETMLKINGRCAVVVPDNGQRAV
;
A
#
# COMPACT_ATOMS: atom_id res chain seq x y z
N MET A 1 29.29 8.63 -6.51
CA MET A 1 29.09 7.93 -7.79
C MET A 1 28.81 6.47 -7.48
N LEU A 2 27.56 6.03 -7.62
CA LEU A 2 27.22 4.60 -7.51
C LEU A 2 27.37 3.93 -8.89
N PRO A 3 27.83 2.68 -8.95
CA PRO A 3 28.36 2.06 -10.17
C PRO A 3 27.28 1.68 -11.21
N SER A 4 27.71 1.66 -12.47
CA SER A 4 26.96 1.52 -13.72
C SER A 4 26.15 0.23 -13.93
N ASN A 5 26.24 -0.75 -13.02
CA ASN A 5 25.44 -2.00 -13.09
C ASN A 5 24.06 -1.89 -12.42
N ALA A 6 23.74 -0.76 -11.78
CA ALA A 6 22.44 -0.53 -11.13
C ALA A 6 21.25 -0.43 -12.11
N GLY A 7 21.50 -0.19 -13.40
CA GLY A 7 20.45 -0.03 -14.41
C GLY A 7 19.64 -1.31 -14.69
N SER A 8 20.26 -2.49 -14.62
CA SER A 8 19.56 -3.78 -14.83
C SER A 8 18.80 -4.25 -13.58
N ALA A 9 19.29 -3.90 -12.38
CA ALA A 9 18.59 -4.18 -11.12
C ALA A 9 17.39 -3.25 -10.91
N ARG A 10 17.52 -1.95 -11.25
CA ARG A 10 16.41 -0.97 -11.18
C ARG A 10 15.24 -1.31 -12.10
N ARG A 11 15.52 -1.82 -13.31
CA ARG A 11 14.48 -2.19 -14.29
C ARG A 11 13.53 -3.31 -13.82
N ARG A 12 13.87 -4.06 -12.76
CA ARG A 12 13.09 -5.23 -12.32
C ARG A 12 12.02 -4.95 -11.27
N CYS A 13 11.98 -3.75 -10.70
CA CYS A 13 11.14 -3.47 -9.53
C CYS A 13 9.71 -3.08 -9.90
N THR A 14 9.54 -2.17 -10.86
CA THR A 14 8.23 -1.59 -11.23
C THR A 14 8.17 -1.37 -12.74
N SER A 15 7.04 -1.70 -13.37
CA SER A 15 6.78 -1.62 -14.81
C SER A 15 5.47 -0.88 -15.11
N GLY A 16 5.28 -0.45 -16.36
CA GLY A 16 4.10 0.32 -16.80
C GLY A 16 2.78 -0.43 -16.74
N GLU A 17 2.80 -1.75 -16.67
CA GLU A 17 1.61 -2.62 -16.55
C GLU A 17 1.26 -2.96 -15.09
N ASP A 18 2.12 -2.60 -14.14
CA ASP A 18 1.93 -2.97 -12.76
C ASP A 18 0.70 -2.31 -12.15
N THR A 19 0.13 -2.97 -11.14
CA THR A 19 -0.90 -2.44 -10.24
C THR A 19 -0.26 -2.40 -8.86
N VAL A 20 -0.19 -1.21 -8.28
CA VAL A 20 0.58 -0.92 -7.06
C VAL A 20 -0.35 -0.60 -5.90
N SER A 21 0.01 -1.11 -4.72
CA SER A 21 -0.65 -0.80 -3.45
C SER A 21 0.37 -0.65 -2.32
N ASP A 22 -0.01 0.08 -1.28
CA ASP A 22 0.73 0.43 -0.08
C ASP A 22 -0.24 0.38 1.11
N PRO A 23 -0.58 -0.78 1.69
CA PRO A 23 -1.51 -0.84 2.81
C PRO A 23 -0.80 -0.74 4.19
N PRO A 24 -1.04 0.29 5.02
CA PRO A 24 -1.88 1.47 4.80
C PRO A 24 -1.16 2.61 4.05
N SER A 25 -1.89 3.32 3.19
CA SER A 25 -1.25 4.20 2.19
C SER A 25 -0.68 5.51 2.76
N GLY A 26 -1.06 5.89 3.97
CA GLY A 26 -0.58 7.09 4.61
C GLY A 26 -0.83 8.30 3.71
N THR A 27 0.20 9.11 3.47
CA THR A 27 0.13 10.26 2.55
C THR A 27 0.47 9.92 1.09
N GLY A 28 0.61 8.64 0.74
CA GLY A 28 0.86 8.16 -0.62
C GLY A 28 2.31 8.22 -1.09
N GLY A 29 3.28 8.22 -0.18
CA GLY A 29 4.70 8.39 -0.50
C GLY A 29 5.26 7.29 -1.42
N PHE A 30 5.00 6.02 -1.11
CA PHE A 30 5.46 4.91 -1.96
C PHE A 30 4.73 4.88 -3.31
N LEU A 31 3.43 5.18 -3.31
CA LEU A 31 2.59 5.23 -4.52
C LEU A 31 3.12 6.28 -5.52
N LEU A 32 3.43 7.48 -5.03
CA LEU A 32 4.02 8.54 -5.84
C LEU A 32 5.41 8.17 -6.35
N ALA A 33 6.26 7.62 -5.49
CA ALA A 33 7.60 7.21 -5.87
C ALA A 33 7.57 6.12 -6.96
N ALA A 34 6.66 5.16 -6.85
CA ALA A 34 6.46 4.11 -7.84
C ALA A 34 5.97 4.68 -9.19
N HIS A 35 4.98 5.56 -9.16
CA HIS A 35 4.48 6.22 -10.37
C HIS A 35 5.58 7.06 -11.04
N GLN A 36 6.28 7.89 -10.28
CA GLN A 36 7.35 8.75 -10.79
C GLN A 36 8.48 7.93 -11.41
N PHE A 37 8.87 6.81 -10.76
CA PHE A 37 9.87 5.90 -11.30
C PHE A 37 9.49 5.38 -12.68
N VAL A 38 8.24 4.95 -12.87
CA VAL A 38 7.78 4.46 -14.18
C VAL A 38 7.78 5.56 -15.23
N VAL A 39 7.34 6.77 -14.86
CA VAL A 39 7.34 7.93 -15.76
C VAL A 39 8.76 8.29 -16.18
N ASP A 40 9.72 8.30 -15.26
CA ASP A 40 11.10 8.70 -15.53
C ASP A 40 11.88 7.66 -16.36
N GLU A 41 11.73 6.37 -16.03
CA GLU A 41 12.50 5.30 -16.68
C GLU A 41 11.83 4.84 -17.99
N TYR A 42 10.50 4.77 -18.04
CA TYR A 42 9.77 4.17 -19.16
C TYR A 42 8.88 5.15 -19.93
N GLY A 43 8.65 6.38 -19.46
CA GLY A 43 7.63 7.28 -19.99
C GLY A 43 7.69 7.57 -21.50
N LYS A 44 8.89 7.48 -22.10
CA LYS A 44 9.09 7.61 -23.56
C LYS A 44 8.64 6.39 -24.35
N GLU A 45 8.73 5.21 -23.75
CA GLU A 45 8.42 3.91 -24.35
C GLU A 45 6.95 3.51 -24.13
N LEU A 46 6.26 4.16 -23.18
CA LEU A 46 4.86 3.87 -22.88
C LEU A 46 3.92 4.26 -24.02
N ASP A 47 3.05 3.32 -24.37
CA ASP A 47 1.96 3.55 -25.31
C ASP A 47 0.83 4.40 -24.68
N LYS A 48 -0.21 4.70 -25.48
CA LYS A 48 -1.34 5.53 -25.04
C LYS A 48 -2.19 4.85 -23.96
N ASP A 49 -2.36 3.54 -24.04
CA ASP A 49 -3.18 2.76 -23.12
C ASP A 49 -2.47 2.56 -21.79
N GLN A 50 -1.15 2.33 -21.80
CA GLN A 50 -0.26 2.34 -20.65
C GLN A 50 -0.25 3.69 -19.93
N LYS A 51 -0.19 4.80 -20.67
CA LYS A 51 -0.31 6.15 -20.08
C LYS A 51 -1.69 6.40 -19.48
N LYS A 52 -2.74 5.76 -20.00
CA LYS A 52 -4.07 5.80 -19.40
C LYS A 52 -4.09 4.97 -18.12
N HIS A 53 -3.55 3.75 -18.15
CA HIS A 53 -3.41 2.87 -16.99
C HIS A 53 -2.66 3.55 -15.85
N LEU A 54 -1.50 4.18 -16.12
CA LEU A 54 -0.73 4.94 -15.12
C LEU A 54 -1.53 6.04 -14.43
N ARG A 55 -2.42 6.70 -15.17
CA ARG A 55 -3.25 7.78 -14.62
C ARG A 55 -4.47 7.29 -13.86
N THR A 56 -5.02 6.13 -14.20
CA THR A 56 -6.37 5.75 -13.72
C THR A 56 -6.45 4.44 -12.95
N LYS A 57 -5.56 3.48 -13.21
CA LYS A 57 -5.65 2.10 -12.69
C LYS A 57 -4.38 1.60 -12.02
N PHE A 58 -3.27 2.32 -12.17
CA PHE A 58 -1.97 1.92 -11.62
C PHE A 58 -1.95 1.86 -10.09
N ILE A 59 -2.76 2.67 -9.41
CA ILE A 59 -2.87 2.71 -7.95
C ILE A 59 -4.29 2.33 -7.53
N SER A 60 -4.39 1.37 -6.60
CA SER A 60 -5.63 1.01 -5.91
C SER A 60 -5.29 0.71 -4.46
N ASP A 61 -5.79 1.51 -3.54
CA ASP A 61 -5.41 1.44 -2.14
C ASP A 61 -6.50 1.82 -1.15
N SER A 62 -6.20 1.64 0.14
CA SER A 62 -7.04 2.03 1.27
C SER A 62 -6.23 2.79 2.31
N GLU A 63 -6.91 3.68 3.03
CA GLU A 63 -6.38 4.35 4.22
C GLU A 63 -7.47 4.42 5.28
N LEU A 64 -7.13 3.98 6.49
CA LEU A 64 -8.05 3.91 7.62
C LEU A 64 -8.42 5.31 8.12
N VAL A 65 -7.48 6.24 8.18
CA VAL A 65 -7.72 7.58 8.74
C VAL A 65 -8.19 8.55 7.66
N PRO A 66 -9.44 9.07 7.71
CA PRO A 66 -9.99 9.87 6.61
C PRO A 66 -9.20 11.14 6.26
N ASN A 67 -8.63 11.81 7.25
CA ASN A 67 -7.81 13.00 7.02
C ASN A 67 -6.50 12.65 6.29
N THR A 68 -5.87 11.54 6.66
CA THR A 68 -4.66 11.01 6.01
C THR A 68 -4.99 10.60 4.58
N ALA A 69 -6.13 9.95 4.36
CA ALA A 69 -6.62 9.58 3.03
C ALA A 69 -6.81 10.80 2.13
N ARG A 70 -7.38 11.90 2.65
CA ARG A 70 -7.53 13.16 1.90
C ARG A 70 -6.19 13.74 1.46
N LEU A 71 -5.19 13.74 2.34
CA LEU A 71 -3.83 14.18 1.99
C LEU A 71 -3.23 13.29 0.89
N CYS A 72 -3.39 11.97 0.98
CA CYS A 72 -2.97 11.03 -0.05
C CYS A 72 -3.62 11.35 -1.40
N ILE A 73 -4.94 11.47 -1.43
CA ILE A 73 -5.72 11.78 -2.63
C ILE A 73 -5.27 13.11 -3.24
N MET A 74 -5.11 14.16 -2.42
CA MET A 74 -4.63 15.46 -2.89
C MET A 74 -3.22 15.38 -3.47
N ASN A 75 -2.33 14.64 -2.83
CA ASN A 75 -0.97 14.44 -3.34
C ASN A 75 -1.00 13.73 -4.70
N LEU A 76 -1.73 12.62 -4.82
CA LEU A 76 -1.90 11.91 -6.11
C LEU A 76 -2.49 12.84 -7.19
N TYR A 77 -3.51 13.62 -6.84
CA TYR A 77 -4.16 14.54 -7.77
C TYR A 77 -3.23 15.62 -8.30
N LEU A 78 -2.39 16.23 -7.44
CA LEU A 78 -1.40 17.23 -7.85
C LEU A 78 -0.36 16.64 -8.82
N HIS A 79 -0.07 15.34 -8.71
CA HIS A 79 0.77 14.59 -9.64
C HIS A 79 0.00 14.03 -10.85
N ARG A 80 -1.24 14.47 -11.09
CA ARG A 80 -2.12 14.07 -12.20
C ARG A 80 -2.52 12.59 -12.19
N ILE A 81 -2.44 11.94 -11.04
CA ILE A 81 -2.91 10.58 -10.81
C ILE A 81 -4.36 10.65 -10.32
N GLY A 82 -5.25 9.85 -10.91
CA GLY A 82 -6.66 9.76 -10.53
C GLY A 82 -7.58 10.83 -11.15
N VAL A 83 -7.06 11.74 -11.99
CA VAL A 83 -7.83 12.88 -12.56
C VAL A 83 -8.95 12.44 -13.52
N ASP A 84 -8.82 11.26 -14.14
CA ASP A 84 -9.79 10.69 -15.09
C ASP A 84 -10.17 9.23 -14.72
N ALA A 85 -10.01 8.87 -13.46
CA ALA A 85 -10.33 7.53 -12.99
C ALA A 85 -11.84 7.42 -12.70
N ASP A 86 -12.45 6.29 -13.07
CA ASP A 86 -13.87 6.02 -12.77
C ASP A 86 -14.13 5.94 -11.26
N ALA A 87 -13.11 5.52 -10.50
CA ALA A 87 -13.11 5.45 -9.05
C ALA A 87 -11.89 6.16 -8.46
N CYS A 88 -12.04 6.69 -7.25
CA CYS A 88 -10.94 7.28 -6.50
C CYS A 88 -9.85 6.22 -6.24
N PRO A 89 -8.56 6.50 -6.49
CA PRO A 89 -7.48 5.53 -6.30
C PRO A 89 -7.30 5.11 -4.83
N ILE A 90 -7.78 5.92 -3.88
CA ILE A 90 -7.68 5.67 -2.43
C ILE A 90 -9.07 5.58 -1.83
N ARG A 91 -9.37 4.44 -1.18
CA ARG A 91 -10.57 4.24 -0.37
C ARG A 91 -10.33 4.79 1.05
N SER A 92 -11.04 5.86 1.41
CA SER A 92 -10.94 6.52 2.71
C SER A 92 -11.80 5.84 3.78
N GLY A 93 -11.27 5.68 4.99
CA GLY A 93 -12.01 5.13 6.14
C GLY A 93 -12.09 3.60 6.14
N VAL A 94 -11.21 2.92 5.41
CA VAL A 94 -11.25 1.46 5.25
C VAL A 94 -10.07 0.84 6.00
N ASP A 95 -10.36 -0.07 6.93
CA ASP A 95 -9.34 -0.90 7.57
C ASP A 95 -8.92 -2.02 6.61
N SER A 96 -7.65 -2.00 6.17
CA SER A 96 -7.08 -3.00 5.27
C SER A 96 -7.14 -4.42 5.86
N LEU A 97 -7.08 -4.57 7.19
CA LEU A 97 -7.11 -5.89 7.83
C LEU A 97 -8.53 -6.46 7.99
N ALA A 98 -9.57 -5.64 7.83
CA ALA A 98 -10.95 -6.05 8.11
C ALA A 98 -11.49 -7.13 7.16
N SER A 99 -11.04 -7.17 5.90
CA SER A 99 -11.55 -8.13 4.92
C SER A 99 -10.54 -8.49 3.83
N ASP A 100 -10.78 -9.61 3.14
CA ASP A 100 -10.01 -9.98 1.95
C ASP A 100 -10.23 -8.95 0.83
N PRO A 101 -9.16 -8.28 0.36
CA PRO A 101 -9.26 -7.32 -0.72
C PRO A 101 -9.57 -8.04 -2.03
N ALA A 102 -10.80 -7.93 -2.53
CA ALA A 102 -11.24 -8.57 -3.76
C ALA A 102 -10.34 -8.32 -4.98
N GLU A 103 -9.64 -7.17 -5.02
CA GLU A 103 -8.67 -6.85 -6.07
C GLU A 103 -7.26 -7.24 -5.65
N ARG A 104 -6.63 -8.09 -6.47
CA ARG A 104 -5.21 -8.44 -6.33
C ARG A 104 -4.33 -7.46 -7.10
N VAL A 105 -3.10 -7.23 -6.61
CA VAL A 105 -2.13 -6.28 -7.18
C VAL A 105 -0.83 -6.99 -7.56
N SER A 106 -0.06 -6.42 -8.49
CA SER A 106 1.21 -7.03 -8.93
C SER A 106 2.41 -6.56 -8.10
N LEU A 107 2.30 -5.40 -7.44
CA LEU A 107 3.35 -4.84 -6.60
C LEU A 107 2.76 -4.26 -5.32
N VAL A 108 3.32 -4.66 -4.18
CA VAL A 108 3.05 -4.01 -2.89
C VAL A 108 4.31 -3.32 -2.37
N LEU A 109 4.25 -2.03 -2.09
CA LEU A 109 5.34 -1.26 -1.48
C LEU A 109 4.80 -0.62 -0.22
N THR A 110 5.17 -1.12 0.95
CA THR A 110 4.54 -0.62 2.17
C THR A 110 5.42 -0.57 3.40
N ASN A 111 5.03 0.33 4.31
CA ASN A 111 5.58 0.49 5.63
C ASN A 111 4.46 0.41 6.67
N PRO A 112 4.07 -0.81 7.09
CA PRO A 112 2.98 -1.02 8.02
C PRO A 112 3.26 -0.35 9.37
N PRO A 113 2.23 0.04 10.13
CA PRO A 113 2.40 0.72 11.42
C PRO A 113 3.17 -0.16 12.43
N PHE A 114 4.23 0.41 13.02
CA PHE A 114 5.04 -0.27 14.04
C PHE A 114 4.56 0.09 15.45
N GLY A 115 4.22 -0.93 16.23
CA GLY A 115 4.04 -0.83 17.69
C GLY A 115 2.60 -0.93 18.19
N LYS A 116 2.47 -1.31 19.47
CA LYS A 116 1.20 -1.42 20.22
C LYS A 116 0.55 -0.07 20.57
N LYS A 117 1.10 1.04 20.09
CA LYS A 117 0.67 2.41 20.45
C LYS A 117 0.78 3.37 19.26
N SER A 118 -0.10 3.19 18.29
CA SER A 118 -0.89 4.34 17.87
C SER A 118 -2.32 3.91 18.09
N SER A 119 -2.90 4.33 19.21
CA SER A 119 -4.35 4.40 19.33
C SER A 119 -4.81 5.27 18.17
N ILE A 120 -5.20 4.66 17.06
CA ILE A 120 -6.12 5.32 16.15
C ILE A 120 -7.41 5.35 16.95
N SER A 121 -7.52 6.34 17.82
CA SER A 121 -8.76 6.68 18.47
C SER A 121 -9.67 7.17 17.36
N ILE A 122 -10.43 6.24 16.78
CA ILE A 122 -11.62 6.57 16.01
C ILE A 122 -12.54 7.19 17.04
N VAL A 123 -12.51 8.51 17.16
CA VAL A 123 -13.43 9.23 18.03
C VAL A 123 -14.76 9.22 17.32
N ASN A 124 -15.56 8.19 17.56
CA ASN A 124 -16.99 8.26 17.30
C ASN A 124 -17.56 9.38 18.19
N GLU A 125 -18.63 10.03 17.73
CA GLU A 125 -19.25 11.21 18.39
C GLU A 125 -19.65 10.96 19.86
N ASP A 126 -19.64 9.71 20.32
CA ASP A 126 -19.99 9.25 21.67
C ASP A 126 -18.80 8.98 22.62
N ALA A 127 -17.57 9.35 22.26
CA ALA A 127 -16.41 9.35 23.17
C ALA A 127 -16.05 8.01 23.86
N GLU A 128 -16.31 6.86 23.21
CA GLU A 128 -15.77 5.57 23.67
C GLU A 128 -14.41 5.27 23.01
N LEU A 129 -13.38 5.12 23.84
CA LEU A 129 -12.06 4.64 23.44
C LEU A 129 -12.15 3.13 23.21
N GLU A 130 -12.32 2.69 21.96
CA GLU A 130 -12.18 1.27 21.64
C GLU A 130 -10.73 0.85 21.87
N ASN A 131 -10.51 0.04 22.91
CA ASN A 131 -9.25 -0.62 23.15
C ASN A 131 -9.05 -1.69 22.07
N ASP A 132 -8.11 -1.43 21.18
CA ASP A 132 -7.70 -2.23 20.03
C ASP A 132 -6.95 -3.52 20.47
N ASP A 133 -7.63 -4.40 21.21
CA ASP A 133 -7.24 -5.80 21.49
C ASP A 133 -8.04 -6.78 20.60
N SER A 134 -8.55 -6.30 19.47
CA SER A 134 -9.32 -7.08 18.52
C SER A 134 -8.40 -8.04 17.75
N THR A 135 -8.71 -9.32 17.83
CA THR A 135 -8.13 -10.33 16.95
C THR A 135 -8.90 -10.29 15.64
N TYR A 136 -8.23 -10.07 14.52
CA TYR A 136 -8.89 -10.13 13.22
C TYR A 136 -9.20 -11.60 12.87
N GLU A 137 -10.48 -11.94 12.73
CA GLU A 137 -10.91 -13.25 12.27
C GLU A 137 -10.90 -13.29 10.74
N ARG A 138 -9.74 -13.67 10.19
CA ARG A 138 -9.49 -13.80 8.75
C ARG A 138 -9.25 -15.27 8.42
N THR A 139 -10.15 -15.87 7.63
CA THR A 139 -10.08 -17.29 7.25
C THR A 139 -9.00 -17.56 6.20
N ASP A 140 -8.54 -16.52 5.52
CA ASP A 140 -7.48 -16.52 4.52
C ASP A 140 -6.08 -16.32 5.13
N PHE A 141 -5.98 -16.01 6.42
CA PHE A 141 -4.71 -15.94 7.12
C PHE A 141 -4.22 -17.33 7.53
N TRP A 142 -2.91 -17.52 7.47
CA TRP A 142 -2.26 -18.81 7.72
C TRP A 142 -2.24 -19.10 9.22
N VAL A 143 -2.16 -18.04 10.03
CA VAL A 143 -2.13 -18.09 11.48
C VAL A 143 -2.98 -16.96 12.07
N THR A 144 -3.90 -17.31 12.96
CA THR A 144 -4.61 -16.35 13.81
C THR A 144 -3.66 -15.81 14.87
N THR A 145 -3.41 -14.50 14.87
CA THR A 145 -2.49 -13.85 15.82
C THR A 145 -2.97 -12.47 16.21
N LYS A 146 -2.59 -12.05 17.42
CA LYS A 146 -2.74 -10.66 17.90
C LYS A 146 -1.62 -9.74 17.41
N ASN A 147 -0.57 -10.30 16.80
CA ASN A 147 0.54 -9.52 16.27
C ASN A 147 0.10 -8.81 14.99
N LYS A 148 -0.19 -7.51 15.10
CA LYS A 148 -0.60 -6.67 13.97
C LYS A 148 0.41 -6.68 12.83
N GLN A 149 1.71 -6.66 13.12
CA GLN A 149 2.75 -6.68 12.08
C GLN A 149 2.71 -7.98 11.27
N LEU A 150 2.48 -9.12 11.93
CA LEU A 150 2.31 -10.40 11.23
C LEU A 150 0.99 -10.45 10.45
N ASN A 151 -0.10 -9.89 10.97
CA ASN A 151 -1.36 -9.75 10.24
C ASN A 151 -1.20 -8.88 8.98
N PHE A 152 -0.42 -7.81 9.02
CA PHE A 152 -0.09 -7.03 7.82
C PHE A 152 0.73 -7.82 6.80
N LEU A 153 1.70 -8.64 7.24
CA LEU A 153 2.45 -9.48 6.31
C LEU A 153 1.56 -10.53 5.63
N GLN A 154 0.66 -11.17 6.40
CA GLN A 154 -0.33 -12.10 5.85
C GLN A 154 -1.27 -11.38 4.86
N HIS A 155 -1.72 -10.17 5.21
CA HIS A 155 -2.54 -9.35 4.34
C HIS A 155 -1.83 -9.00 3.02
N VAL A 156 -0.58 -8.56 3.06
CA VAL A 156 0.22 -8.27 1.87
C VAL A 156 0.32 -9.49 0.96
N GLU A 157 0.53 -10.68 1.53
CA GLU A 157 0.58 -11.92 0.73
C GLU A 157 -0.77 -12.23 0.07
N THR A 158 -1.88 -12.09 0.80
CA THR A 158 -3.23 -12.31 0.25
C THR A 158 -3.56 -11.34 -0.90
N MET A 159 -2.97 -10.14 -0.90
CA MET A 159 -3.18 -9.12 -1.95
C MET A 159 -2.43 -9.39 -3.25
N LEU A 160 -1.39 -10.21 -3.25
CA LEU A 160 -0.54 -10.38 -4.42
C LEU A 160 -1.19 -11.29 -5.47
N LYS A 161 -1.06 -10.89 -6.75
CA LYS A 161 -1.28 -11.79 -7.89
C LYS A 161 -0.24 -12.92 -7.88
N ILE A 162 -0.49 -14.01 -8.61
CA ILE A 162 0.53 -15.03 -8.89
C ILE A 162 1.74 -14.33 -9.56
N ASN A 163 2.95 -14.57 -9.03
CA ASN A 163 4.20 -13.89 -9.40
C ASN A 163 4.25 -12.39 -9.04
N GLY A 164 3.35 -11.91 -8.19
CA GLY A 164 3.41 -10.58 -7.60
C GLY A 164 4.67 -10.40 -6.75
N ARG A 165 5.08 -9.15 -6.57
CA ARG A 165 6.29 -8.77 -5.83
C ARG A 165 5.90 -7.84 -4.68
N CYS A 166 6.65 -7.87 -3.59
CA CYS A 166 6.47 -6.89 -2.53
C CYS A 166 7.80 -6.40 -1.96
N ALA A 167 7.78 -5.19 -1.41
CA ALA A 167 8.80 -4.67 -0.51
C ALA A 167 8.09 -4.12 0.73
N VAL A 168 8.35 -4.75 1.88
CA VAL A 168 7.69 -4.43 3.14
C VAL A 168 8.76 -4.03 4.16
N VAL A 169 8.60 -2.87 4.79
CA VAL A 169 9.42 -2.50 5.93
C VAL A 169 8.88 -3.24 7.16
N VAL A 170 9.71 -4.04 7.82
CA VAL A 170 9.33 -4.86 8.98
C VAL A 170 10.31 -4.57 10.10
N PRO A 171 9.86 -4.41 11.37
CA PRO A 171 10.79 -4.17 12.45
C PRO A 171 11.52 -5.47 12.77
N ASP A 172 12.77 -5.37 13.19
CA ASP A 172 13.48 -6.52 13.75
C ASP A 172 12.83 -6.85 15.11
N ASN A 173 12.00 -7.89 15.13
CA ASN A 173 11.49 -8.46 16.38
C ASN A 173 12.62 -9.24 17.03
N GLY A 174 13.63 -8.52 17.54
CA GLY A 174 14.84 -9.09 18.09
C GLY A 174 14.51 -10.19 19.09
N GLN A 175 14.95 -11.41 18.78
CA GLN A 175 15.09 -12.46 19.77
C GLN A 175 15.98 -11.93 20.90
N ARG A 176 15.40 -11.77 22.09
CA ARG A 176 16.09 -12.09 23.33
C ARG A 176 15.20 -13.02 24.14
N ALA A 177 15.21 -14.29 23.75
CA ALA A 177 15.19 -15.34 24.75
C ALA A 177 16.59 -15.35 25.39
N VAL A 178 16.69 -14.81 26.60
CA VAL A 178 17.74 -15.17 27.55
C VAL A 178 17.04 -15.91 28.67
#